data_AF-A0A1D2VBS1-F1
#
_entry.id   AF-A0A1D2VBS1-F1
#
_cell.length_a   1.000
_cell.length_b   1.000
_cell.length_c   1.000
_cell.angle_alpha   90.00
_cell.angle_beta   90.00
_cell.angle_gamma   90.00
#
_symmetry.space_group_name_H-M   'P 1'
#
loop_
_entity.id
_entity.type
_entity.pdbx_description
1 polymer ?
#
loop_
_entity_poly.entity_id
_entity_poly.type
_entity_poly.pdbx_seq_one_letter_code
_entity_poly.pdbx_strand_id
1 'polypeptide(L)'
;MEYTEEELKAALVETREKLFNIIECLFELGILVSDTEETDLAKRALNFKFEQTVTNLNQLLNFKRNELSSVKIPLDIIQYIDMGRNPNIYTREFVESTRKMNQYLRGKMTAMKLFRDTLSDKIILEFPELTDTVNGVVERTSPNNN
;
A
#
# COMPACT_ATOMS: atom_id res chain seq x y z
N MET A 1 -19.76 -4.79 -7.13
CA MET A 1 -20.42 -3.66 -6.46
C MET A 1 -19.31 -2.79 -5.93
N GLU A 2 -19.27 -1.55 -6.39
CA GLU A 2 -18.31 -0.56 -5.92
C GLU A 2 -18.85 -0.09 -4.56
N TYR A 3 -18.20 -0.55 -3.48
CA TYR A 3 -18.57 -0.15 -2.12
C TYR A 3 -18.39 1.36 -1.99
N THR A 4 -19.34 2.03 -1.35
CA THR A 4 -19.17 3.44 -1.01
C THR A 4 -18.05 3.59 0.04
N GLU A 5 -17.35 4.73 0.02
CA GLU A 5 -16.22 4.97 0.94
C GLU A 5 -16.65 4.86 2.42
N GLU A 6 -17.91 5.20 2.72
CA GLU A 6 -18.49 5.08 4.06
C GLU A 6 -18.72 3.63 4.49
N GLU A 7 -19.25 2.78 3.61
CA GLU A 7 -19.44 1.35 3.87
C GLU A 7 -18.11 0.66 4.13
N LEU A 8 -17.07 0.99 3.36
CA LEU A 8 -15.75 0.43 3.56
C LEU A 8 -15.15 0.84 4.92
N LYS A 9 -15.30 2.11 5.31
CA LYS A 9 -14.86 2.60 6.62
C LYS A 9 -15.59 1.89 7.75
N ALA A 10 -16.91 1.71 7.64
CA ALA A 10 -17.70 0.99 8.63
C ALA A 10 -17.22 -0.46 8.78
N ALA A 11 -17.04 -1.18 7.67
CA ALA A 11 -16.54 -2.56 7.66
C ALA A 11 -15.13 -2.68 8.30
N LEU A 12 -14.25 -1.69 8.07
CA LEU A 12 -12.93 -1.63 8.70
C LEU A 12 -13.01 -1.45 10.22
N VAL A 13 -13.91 -0.59 10.71
CA VAL A 13 -14.13 -0.37 12.14
C VAL A 13 -14.68 -1.64 12.79
N GLU A 14 -15.69 -2.26 12.21
CA GLU A 14 -16.27 -3.51 12.72
C GLU A 14 -15.23 -4.65 12.74
N THR A 15 -14.42 -4.77 11.69
CA THR A 15 -13.33 -5.76 11.65
C THR A 15 -12.32 -5.52 12.76
N ARG A 16 -11.97 -4.26 13.01
CA ARG A 16 -11.04 -3.88 14.07
C ARG A 16 -11.58 -4.28 15.43
N GLU A 17 -12.85 -4.00 15.72
CA GLU A 17 -13.50 -4.39 16.98
C GLU A 17 -13.49 -5.91 17.18
N LYS A 18 -13.84 -6.68 16.14
CA LYS A 18 -13.77 -8.15 16.18
C LYS A 18 -12.36 -8.65 16.46
N LEU A 19 -11.34 -8.05 15.86
CA LEU A 19 -9.93 -8.39 16.12
C LEU A 19 -9.52 -8.08 17.56
N PHE A 20 -9.91 -6.92 18.11
CA PHE A 20 -9.65 -6.59 19.51
C PHE A 20 -10.29 -7.59 20.46
N ASN A 21 -11.55 -7.95 20.25
CA ASN A 21 -12.26 -8.94 21.06
C ASN A 21 -11.58 -10.32 21.03
N ILE A 22 -11.02 -10.72 19.89
CA ILE A 22 -10.25 -11.97 19.77
C ILE A 22 -8.95 -11.89 20.58
N ILE A 23 -8.23 -10.78 20.50
CA ILE A 23 -7.00 -10.57 21.27
C ILE A 23 -7.30 -10.61 22.77
N GLU A 24 -8.37 -9.96 23.22
CA GLU A 24 -8.82 -10.01 24.62
C GLU A 24 -9.20 -11.43 25.05
N CYS A 25 -9.97 -12.16 24.25
CA CYS A 25 -10.31 -13.56 24.55
C CYS A 25 -9.05 -14.44 24.67
N LEU A 26 -8.06 -14.25 23.79
CA LEU A 26 -6.79 -14.98 23.86
C LEU A 26 -5.97 -14.62 25.11
N PHE A 27 -6.00 -13.36 25.52
CA PHE A 27 -5.33 -12.90 26.74
C PHE A 27 -5.99 -13.47 28.00
N GLU A 28 -7.32 -13.41 28.10
CA GLU A 28 -8.09 -14.02 29.18
C GLU A 28 -7.85 -15.53 29.26
N LEU A 29 -7.81 -16.21 28.12
CA LEU A 29 -7.50 -17.64 28.04
C LEU A 29 -6.09 -17.92 28.56
N GLY A 30 -5.11 -17.09 28.20
CA GLY A 30 -3.75 -17.18 28.71
C GLY A 30 -3.67 -17.05 30.23
N ILE A 31 -4.42 -16.12 30.82
CA ILE A 31 -4.53 -15.96 32.28
C ILE A 31 -5.19 -17.20 32.91
N LEU A 32 -6.33 -17.62 32.37
CA LEU A 32 -7.07 -18.79 32.87
C LEU A 32 -6.19 -20.04 32.89
N VAL A 33 -5.45 -20.32 31.82
CA VAL A 33 -4.52 -21.45 31.74
C VAL A 33 -3.38 -21.34 32.76
N SER A 34 -2.90 -20.13 33.05
CA SER A 34 -1.82 -19.93 34.02
C SER A 34 -2.26 -20.10 35.48
N ASP A 35 -3.55 -19.89 35.77
CA ASP A 35 -4.13 -19.87 37.12
C ASP A 35 -5.17 -20.99 37.32
N THR A 36 -5.16 -22.03 36.48
CA THR A 36 -6.10 -23.14 36.65
C THR A 36 -5.73 -23.99 37.86
N GLU A 37 -6.51 -23.86 38.93
CA GLU A 37 -6.66 -24.92 39.93
C GLU A 37 -7.31 -26.17 39.28
N GLU A 38 -7.05 -27.38 39.81
CA GLU A 38 -7.60 -28.64 39.30
C GLU A 38 -9.14 -28.79 39.47
N THR A 39 -9.85 -27.69 39.69
CA THR A 39 -11.29 -27.63 39.91
C THR A 39 -12.07 -27.78 38.60
N ASP A 40 -13.15 -28.57 38.62
CA ASP A 40 -14.01 -28.79 37.44
C ASP A 40 -14.65 -27.50 36.90
N LEU A 41 -14.89 -26.51 37.76
CA LEU A 41 -15.40 -25.20 37.36
C LEU A 41 -14.40 -24.43 36.49
N ALA A 42 -13.11 -24.46 36.85
CA ALA A 42 -12.04 -23.82 36.09
C ALA A 42 -11.90 -24.47 34.70
N LYS A 43 -11.95 -25.80 34.64
CA LYS A 43 -11.93 -26.56 33.37
C LYS A 43 -13.12 -26.21 32.45
N ARG A 44 -14.33 -26.07 33.01
CA ARG A 44 -15.51 -25.66 32.23
C ARG A 44 -15.41 -24.22 31.73
N ALA A 45 -14.94 -23.30 32.57
CA ALA A 45 -14.74 -21.90 32.18
C ALA A 45 -13.71 -21.76 31.05
N LEU A 46 -12.61 -22.53 31.12
CA LEU A 46 -11.60 -22.60 30.07
C LEU A 46 -12.19 -23.11 28.74
N ASN A 47 -12.92 -24.22 28.77
CA ASN A 47 -13.54 -24.78 27.57
C ASN A 47 -14.54 -23.81 26.94
N PHE A 48 -15.35 -23.14 27.75
CA PHE A 48 -16.28 -22.12 27.26
C PHE A 48 -15.53 -20.96 26.56
N LYS A 49 -14.46 -20.44 27.17
CA LYS A 49 -13.64 -19.37 26.57
C LYS A 49 -12.91 -19.82 25.30
N PHE A 50 -12.46 -21.07 25.26
CA PHE A 50 -11.88 -21.66 24.06
C PHE A 50 -12.91 -21.73 22.91
N GLU A 51 -14.11 -22.27 23.18
CA GLU A 51 -15.20 -22.33 22.20
C GLU A 51 -15.63 -20.94 21.72
N GLN A 52 -15.66 -19.95 22.63
CA GLN A 52 -15.93 -18.56 22.29
C GLN A 52 -14.85 -18.01 21.34
N THR A 53 -13.57 -18.27 21.62
CA THR A 53 -12.45 -17.82 20.77
C THR A 53 -12.51 -18.45 19.38
N VAL A 54 -12.78 -19.76 19.30
CA VAL A 54 -12.94 -20.47 18.02
C VAL A 54 -14.11 -19.92 17.22
N THR A 55 -15.24 -19.64 17.88
CA THR A 55 -16.41 -19.02 17.26
C THR A 55 -16.06 -17.64 16.68
N ASN A 56 -15.38 -16.80 17.46
CA ASN A 56 -14.99 -15.46 17.03
C ASN A 56 -14.02 -15.49 15.82
N LEU A 57 -13.06 -16.41 15.82
CA LEU A 57 -12.13 -16.60 14.68
C LEU A 57 -12.86 -17.03 13.41
N ASN A 58 -13.83 -17.96 13.52
CA ASN A 58 -14.64 -18.40 12.38
C ASN A 58 -15.51 -17.26 11.83
N GLN A 59 -16.10 -16.44 12.71
CA GLN A 59 -16.87 -15.26 12.30
C GLN A 59 -15.99 -14.25 11.55
N LEU A 60 -14.77 -13.98 12.03
CA LEU A 60 -13.83 -13.08 11.37
C LEU A 60 -13.46 -13.58 9.95
N LEU A 61 -13.19 -14.87 9.81
CA LEU A 61 -12.79 -15.46 8.52
C LEU A 61 -13.90 -15.36 7.48
N ASN A 62 -15.15 -15.58 7.88
CA ASN A 62 -16.31 -15.46 7.01
C ASN A 62 -16.63 -14.00 6.66
N PHE A 63 -16.48 -13.08 7.62
CA PHE A 63 -16.69 -11.65 7.42
C PHE A 63 -15.70 -11.05 6.39
N LYS A 64 -14.41 -11.35 6.55
CA LYS A 64 -13.34 -10.84 5.67
C LYS A 64 -13.53 -11.20 4.21
N ARG A 65 -14.19 -12.33 3.91
CA ARG A 65 -14.40 -12.82 2.55
C ARG A 65 -15.41 -11.99 1.76
N ASN A 66 -16.30 -11.28 2.44
CA ASN A 66 -17.43 -10.61 1.81
C ASN A 66 -17.19 -9.09 1.64
N GLU A 67 -16.77 -8.38 2.70
CA GLU A 67 -16.81 -6.90 2.72
C GLU A 67 -15.47 -6.23 2.40
N LEU A 68 -14.35 -6.85 2.78
CA LEU A 68 -13.00 -6.28 2.61
C LEU A 68 -12.21 -6.88 1.44
N SER A 69 -12.83 -7.76 0.66
CA SER A 69 -12.19 -8.48 -0.45
C SER A 69 -11.75 -7.54 -1.59
N SER A 70 -12.32 -6.35 -1.68
CA SER A 70 -11.99 -5.31 -2.66
C SER A 70 -10.70 -4.55 -2.33
N VAL A 71 -10.24 -4.57 -1.06
CA VAL A 71 -9.06 -3.83 -0.62
C VAL A 71 -7.79 -4.58 -1.01
N LYS A 72 -7.01 -4.00 -1.92
CA LYS A 72 -5.71 -4.54 -2.32
C LYS A 72 -4.61 -4.00 -1.40
N ILE A 73 -3.84 -4.90 -0.82
CA ILE A 73 -2.71 -4.57 0.05
C ILE A 73 -1.42 -4.99 -0.67
N PRO A 74 -0.45 -4.09 -0.89
CA PRO A 74 0.87 -4.45 -1.40
C PRO A 74 1.55 -5.50 -0.53
N LEU A 75 2.18 -6.51 -1.16
CA LEU A 75 2.89 -7.58 -0.45
C LEU A 75 4.05 -7.04 0.41
N ASP A 76 4.71 -5.96 -0.05
CA ASP A 76 5.78 -5.31 0.70
C ASP A 76 5.33 -4.85 2.09
N ILE A 77 4.06 -4.43 2.24
CA ILE A 77 3.51 -4.01 3.53
C ILE A 77 3.40 -5.21 4.49
N ILE A 78 3.12 -6.41 3.97
CA ILE A 78 3.07 -7.63 4.79
C ILE A 78 4.46 -7.90 5.39
N GLN A 79 5.52 -7.76 4.59
CA GLN A 79 6.89 -7.91 5.08
C GLN A 79 7.24 -6.90 6.19
N TYR A 80 6.74 -5.66 6.10
CA TYR A 80 6.93 -4.67 7.17
C TYR A 80 6.26 -5.12 8.47
N ILE A 81 5.05 -5.66 8.39
CA ILE A 81 4.31 -6.17 9.56
C ILE A 81 5.05 -7.37 10.17
N ASP A 82 5.50 -8.32 9.36
CA ASP A 82 6.24 -9.51 9.81
C ASP A 82 7.55 -9.14 10.55
N MET A 83 8.19 -8.04 10.13
CA MET A 83 9.39 -7.50 10.76
C MET A 83 9.10 -6.60 11.98
N GLY A 84 7.83 -6.40 12.36
CA GLY A 84 7.42 -5.48 13.43
C GLY A 84 7.66 -4.00 13.11
N ARG A 85 7.83 -3.66 11.82
CA ARG A 85 8.05 -2.28 11.35
C ARG A 85 6.70 -1.60 11.08
N ASN A 86 6.62 -0.31 11.39
CA ASN A 86 5.41 0.47 11.14
C ASN A 86 5.12 0.54 9.62
N PRO A 87 3.96 0.06 9.12
CA PRO A 87 3.63 0.05 7.70
C PRO A 87 3.52 1.46 7.09
N ASN A 88 3.26 2.50 7.90
CA ASN A 88 3.26 3.89 7.41
C ASN A 88 4.62 4.32 6.85
N ILE A 89 5.70 3.65 7.27
CA ILE A 89 7.04 3.93 6.74
C ILE A 89 7.14 3.52 5.27
N TYR A 90 6.51 2.40 4.87
CA TYR A 90 6.44 2.00 3.46
C TYR A 90 5.77 3.08 2.63
N THR A 91 4.61 3.58 3.07
CA THR A 91 3.89 4.65 2.38
C THR A 91 4.75 5.91 2.24
N ARG A 92 5.47 6.30 3.30
CA ARG A 92 6.40 7.44 3.26
C ARG A 92 7.52 7.22 2.23
N GLU A 93 8.21 6.08 2.29
CA GLU A 93 9.30 5.73 1.38
C GLU A 93 8.82 5.67 -0.08
N PHE A 94 7.62 5.15 -0.31
CA PHE A 94 7.01 5.10 -1.64
C PHE A 94 6.76 6.50 -2.21
N VAL A 95 6.18 7.40 -1.42
CA VAL A 95 5.94 8.79 -1.82
C VAL A 95 7.25 9.53 -2.07
N GLU A 96 8.24 9.36 -1.19
CA GLU A 96 9.57 9.96 -1.34
C GLU A 96 10.30 9.46 -2.60
N SER A 97 10.29 8.14 -2.82
CA SER A 97 10.88 7.52 -4.01
C SER A 97 10.20 7.99 -5.29
N THR A 98 8.86 8.04 -5.31
CA THR A 98 8.08 8.54 -6.44
C THR A 98 8.41 10.00 -6.73
N ARG A 99 8.48 10.84 -5.70
CA ARG A 99 8.87 12.26 -5.84
C ARG A 99 10.27 12.39 -6.43
N LYS A 100 11.25 11.65 -5.89
CA LYS A 100 12.64 11.66 -6.36
C LYS A 100 12.73 11.22 -7.82
N MET A 101 12.03 10.15 -8.18
CA MET A 101 11.97 9.65 -9.55
C MET A 101 11.35 10.67 -10.50
N ASN A 102 10.23 11.30 -10.12
CA ASN A 102 9.59 12.33 -10.92
C ASN A 102 10.50 13.54 -11.16
N GLN A 103 11.20 14.02 -10.12
CA GLN A 103 12.16 15.10 -10.26
C GLN A 103 13.34 14.71 -11.16
N TYR A 104 13.85 13.49 -11.00
CA TYR A 104 14.94 12.96 -11.82
C TYR A 104 14.55 12.85 -13.30
N LEU A 105 13.37 12.31 -13.59
CA LEU A 105 12.84 12.20 -14.95
C LEU A 105 12.61 13.57 -15.59
N ARG A 106 12.05 14.53 -14.83
CA ARG A 106 11.93 15.92 -15.29
C ARG A 106 13.28 16.53 -15.62
N GLY A 107 14.28 16.36 -14.76
CA GLY A 107 15.64 16.82 -15.00
C GLY A 107 16.25 16.21 -16.28
N LYS A 108 16.05 14.90 -16.49
CA LYS A 108 16.47 14.23 -17.73
C LYS A 108 15.79 14.79 -18.97
N MET A 109 14.47 15.01 -18.93
CA MET A 109 13.74 15.61 -20.05
C MET A 109 14.24 17.02 -20.37
N THR A 110 14.46 17.85 -19.35
CA THR A 110 15.01 19.19 -19.52
C THR A 110 16.43 19.16 -20.10
N ALA A 111 17.30 18.29 -19.59
CA ALA A 111 18.67 18.15 -20.10
C ALA A 111 18.70 17.66 -21.55
N MET A 112 17.84 16.70 -21.90
CA MET A 112 17.73 16.21 -23.28
C MET A 112 17.20 17.28 -24.22
N LYS A 113 16.22 18.08 -23.78
CA LYS A 113 15.72 19.23 -24.54
C LYS A 113 16.84 20.24 -24.81
N LEU A 114 17.59 20.62 -23.77
CA LEU A 114 18.72 21.54 -23.90
C LEU A 114 19.80 21.00 -24.85
N PHE A 115 20.12 19.70 -24.74
CA PHE A 115 21.07 19.05 -25.62
C PHE A 115 20.61 19.10 -27.08
N ARG A 116 19.34 18.75 -27.34
CA ARG A 116 18.74 18.83 -28.67
C ARG A 116 18.83 20.25 -29.23
N ASP A 117 18.36 21.24 -28.47
CA ASP A 117 18.32 22.64 -28.93
C ASP A 117 19.73 23.16 -29.24
N THR A 118 20.70 22.90 -28.35
CA THR A 118 22.11 23.30 -28.53
C THR A 118 22.77 22.59 -29.74
N LEU A 119 22.47 21.31 -29.93
CA LEU A 119 23.00 20.55 -31.05
C LEU A 119 22.40 21.04 -32.37
N SER A 120 21.10 21.30 -32.41
CA SER A 120 20.41 21.87 -33.56
C SER A 120 21.01 23.21 -33.97
N ASP A 121 21.22 24.13 -33.01
CA ASP A 121 21.82 25.44 -33.27
C ASP A 121 23.22 25.31 -33.88
N LYS A 122 24.05 24.40 -33.36
CA LYS A 122 25.40 24.16 -33.90
C LYS A 122 25.37 23.55 -35.30
N ILE A 123 24.45 22.63 -35.58
CA ILE A 123 24.33 22.03 -36.93
C ILE A 123 23.90 23.10 -37.94
N ILE A 124 22.94 23.96 -37.59
CA ILE A 124 22.48 25.04 -38.46
C ILE A 124 23.60 26.05 -38.75
N LEU A 125 24.43 26.35 -37.74
CA LEU A 125 25.56 27.26 -37.88
C LEU A 125 26.63 26.73 -38.84
N GLU A 126 26.98 25.45 -38.74
CA GLU A 126 28.03 24.81 -39.56
C GLU A 126 27.52 24.38 -40.95
N PHE A 127 26.23 24.03 -41.06
CA PHE A 127 25.59 23.52 -42.29
C PHE A 127 24.24 24.22 -42.55
N PRO A 128 24.24 25.45 -43.09
CA PRO A 128 23.02 26.23 -43.30
C PRO A 128 21.98 25.56 -44.21
N GLU A 129 22.41 24.70 -45.15
CA GLU A 129 21.54 23.94 -46.05
C GLU A 129 20.66 22.90 -45.34
N LEU A 130 21.00 22.52 -44.10
CA LEU A 130 20.24 21.53 -43.32
C LEU A 130 19.15 22.14 -42.42
N THR A 131 18.99 23.48 -42.44
CA THR A 131 18.10 24.22 -41.54
C THR A 131 16.68 23.66 -41.49
N ASP A 132 16.05 23.45 -42.64
CA ASP A 132 14.66 22.96 -42.71
C ASP A 132 14.52 21.53 -42.14
N THR A 133 15.53 20.69 -42.38
CA THR A 133 15.54 19.30 -41.88
C THR A 133 15.69 19.27 -40.36
N VAL A 134 16.60 20.09 -39.81
CA VAL A 134 16.83 20.19 -38.36
C VAL A 134 15.59 20.73 -37.65
N ASN A 135 14.97 21.79 -38.17
CA ASN A 135 13.75 22.35 -37.62
C ASN A 135 12.61 21.32 -37.61
N GLY A 136 12.42 20.57 -38.70
CA GLY A 136 11.43 19.48 -38.75
C GLY A 136 11.70 18.33 -37.76
N VAL A 137 12.95 18.08 -37.36
CA VAL A 137 13.28 17.13 -36.28
C VAL A 137 12.94 17.71 -34.91
N VAL A 138 13.25 18.97 -34.66
CA VAL A 138 12.95 19.64 -33.39
C VAL A 138 11.45 19.73 -33.14
N GLU A 139 10.66 20.03 -34.18
CA GLU A 139 9.19 20.06 -34.10
C GLU A 139 8.63 18.68 -33.74
N ARG A 140 9.03 17.62 -34.46
CA ARG A 140 8.56 16.24 -34.20
C ARG A 140 8.96 15.68 -32.85
N THR A 141 10.06 16.17 -32.28
CA THR A 141 10.60 15.69 -30.99
C THR A 141 10.25 16.61 -29.82
N SER A 142 9.52 17.69 -30.07
CA SER A 142 8.99 18.52 -29.00
C SER A 142 7.73 17.87 -28.41
N PRO A 143 7.51 17.96 -27.08
CA PRO A 143 6.29 17.45 -26.50
C PRO A 143 5.09 18.17 -27.13
N ASN A 144 4.19 17.43 -27.79
CA ASN A 144 2.94 17.98 -28.30
C ASN A 144 2.17 18.61 -27.13
N ASN A 145 1.89 19.91 -27.21
CA ASN A 145 0.89 20.55 -26.36
C ASN A 145 -0.51 20.10 -26.83
N ASN A 146 -0.91 18.88 -26.48
CA ASN A 146 -2.32 18.45 -26.47
C ASN A 146 -2.72 18.17 -25.03
#